data_AF-A0AAV1Z2Z1-F1
#
_entry.id   AF-A0AAV1Z2Z1-F1
#
_cell.length_a   1.000
_cell.length_b   1.000
_cell.length_c   1.000
_cell.angle_alpha   90.00
_cell.angle_beta   90.00
_cell.angle_gamma   90.00
#
_symmetry.space_group_name_H-M   'P 1'
#
loop_
_entity.id
_entity.type
_entity.pdbx_description
1 polymer ?
#
loop_
_entity_poly.entity_id
_entity_poly.type
_entity_poly.pdbx_seq_one_letter_code
_entity_poly.pdbx_strand_id
1 'polypeptide(L)'
;MAGALYKNYLRVCEKWGVDPTKKGRDLGEFIRQQIGKEFSQGEASNIQNLKECEKKLESLNRLASNHYGKQFKRSKYATATGLSLEECKQLLSTEGLERINRSKLSILERVKILLNKKPL
;
A
#
# COMPACT_ATOMS: atom_id res chain seq x y z
N MET A 1 7.87 9.76 25.30
CA MET A 1 8.62 9.35 24.09
C MET A 1 7.74 8.68 23.03
N ALA A 2 6.70 7.92 23.39
CA ALA A 2 5.75 7.33 22.42
C ALA A 2 4.89 8.36 21.64
N GLY A 3 4.39 9.41 22.31
CA GLY A 3 3.56 10.43 21.64
C GLY A 3 4.24 11.19 20.49
N ALA A 4 5.54 11.46 20.59
CA ALA A 4 6.30 12.07 19.50
C ALA A 4 6.43 11.12 18.28
N LEU A 5 6.62 9.82 18.54
CA LEU A 5 6.67 8.80 17.48
C LEU A 5 5.33 8.66 16.79
N TYR A 6 4.24 8.60 17.55
CA TYR A 6 2.89 8.52 17.00
C TYR A 6 2.60 9.69 16.05
N LYS A 7 2.91 10.93 16.46
CA LYS A 7 2.78 12.12 15.59
C LYS A 7 3.60 12.01 14.32
N ASN A 8 4.81 11.47 14.39
CA ASN A 8 5.64 11.28 13.21
C ASN A 8 5.08 10.19 12.27
N TYR A 9 4.49 9.12 12.82
CA TYR A 9 3.77 8.11 12.03
C TYR A 9 2.55 8.71 11.31
N LEU A 10 1.80 9.59 11.97
CA LEU A 10 0.68 10.30 11.33
C LEU A 10 1.16 11.19 10.17
N ARG A 11 2.26 11.94 10.34
CA ARG A 11 2.88 12.73 9.26
C ARG A 11 3.31 11.87 8.07
N VAL A 12 3.77 10.63 8.31
CA VAL A 12 4.08 9.69 7.22
C VAL A 12 2.80 9.30 6.48
N CYS A 13 1.71 9.03 7.19
CA CYS A 13 0.44 8.69 6.59
C CYS A 13 -0.11 9.82 5.71
N GLU A 14 0.03 11.07 6.15
CA GLU A 14 -0.32 12.26 5.36
C GLU A 14 0.46 12.33 4.04
N LYS A 15 1.78 12.10 4.09
CA LYS A 15 2.63 12.11 2.89
C LYS A 15 2.32 10.96 1.93
N TRP A 16 1.96 9.78 2.44
CA TRP A 16 1.75 8.59 1.62
C TRP A 16 0.41 8.62 0.87
N GLY A 17 -0.63 9.21 1.47
CA GLY A 17 -1.99 9.15 0.93
C GLY A 17 -2.60 7.73 0.99
N VAL A 18 -3.72 7.55 0.28
CA VAL A 18 -4.39 6.26 0.04
C VAL A 18 -4.79 6.21 -1.43
N ASP A 19 -4.48 5.10 -2.10
CA ASP A 19 -4.88 4.87 -3.49
C ASP A 19 -6.27 4.18 -3.53
N PRO A 20 -7.34 4.90 -3.95
CA PRO A 20 -8.71 4.34 -3.96
C PRO A 20 -8.85 3.17 -4.94
N THR A 21 -7.98 3.09 -5.96
CA THR A 21 -8.02 2.03 -6.97
C THR A 21 -7.55 0.67 -6.42
N LYS A 22 -6.91 0.67 -5.24
CA LYS A 22 -6.32 -0.51 -4.58
C LYS A 22 -6.97 -0.80 -3.24
N LYS A 23 -8.23 -0.44 -3.06
CA LYS A 23 -8.98 -0.68 -1.81
C LYS A 23 -8.76 -2.10 -1.26
N GLY A 24 -8.39 -2.19 0.03
CA GLY A 24 -8.11 -3.44 0.72
C GLY A 24 -6.72 -4.05 0.45
N ARG A 25 -5.94 -3.46 -0.46
CA ARG A 25 -4.55 -3.85 -0.76
C ARG A 25 -3.58 -2.66 -0.75
N ASP A 26 -4.10 -1.45 -0.52
CA ASP A 26 -3.30 -0.24 -0.50
C ASP A 26 -2.37 -0.23 0.72
N LEU A 27 -1.11 0.11 0.48
CA LEU A 27 -0.10 0.16 1.54
C LEU A 27 -0.39 1.28 2.53
N GLY A 28 -0.94 2.41 2.08
CA GLY A 28 -1.35 3.51 2.94
C GLY A 28 -2.48 3.12 3.90
N GLU A 29 -3.47 2.36 3.42
CA GLU A 29 -4.51 1.76 4.29
C GLU A 29 -3.88 0.81 5.31
N PHE A 30 -3.01 -0.09 4.84
CA PHE A 30 -2.35 -1.07 5.71
C PHE A 30 -1.51 -0.41 6.81
N ILE A 31 -0.73 0.62 6.47
CA ILE A 31 0.09 1.37 7.45
C ILE A 31 -0.80 1.99 8.53
N ARG A 32 -1.93 2.61 8.15
CA ARG A 32 -2.88 3.20 9.11
C ARG A 32 -3.50 2.16 10.02
N GLN A 33 -3.88 1.00 9.48
CA GLN A 33 -4.40 -0.11 10.29
C GLN A 33 -3.35 -0.61 11.28
N GLN A 34 -2.09 -0.75 10.85
CA GLN A 34 -1.02 -1.21 11.73
C GLN A 34 -0.70 -0.20 12.82
N ILE A 35 -0.71 1.11 12.51
CA ILE A 35 -0.56 2.17 13.50
C ILE A 35 -1.71 2.11 14.52
N GLY A 36 -2.96 1.91 14.09
CA GLY A 36 -4.09 1.77 15.02
C GLY A 36 -3.97 0.58 15.97
N LYS A 37 -3.35 -0.52 15.53
CA LYS A 37 -3.09 -1.70 16.38
C LYS A 37 -1.97 -1.44 17.38
N GLU A 38 -0.85 -0.88 16.91
CA GLU A 38 0.35 -0.67 17.74
C GLU A 38 0.16 0.50 18.73
N PHE A 39 -0.55 1.54 18.30
CA PHE A 39 -0.87 2.74 19.08
C PHE A 39 -2.34 2.76 19.49
N SER A 40 -2.82 1.69 20.13
CA SER A 40 -4.21 1.53 20.56
C SER A 40 -4.72 2.65 21.50
N GLN A 41 -3.81 3.29 22.24
CA GLN A 41 -4.06 4.44 23.13
C GLN A 41 -3.41 5.72 22.59
N GLY A 42 -3.05 5.76 21.30
CA GLY A 42 -2.43 6.91 20.65
C GLY A 42 -1.10 7.32 21.32
N GLU A 43 -1.06 8.55 21.84
CA GLU A 43 0.15 9.09 22.47
C GLU A 43 0.51 8.43 23.81
N ALA A 44 -0.48 7.81 24.48
CA ALA A 44 -0.32 7.15 25.77
C ALA A 44 0.08 5.67 25.65
N SER A 45 0.13 5.12 24.43
CA SER A 45 0.51 3.73 24.19
C SER A 45 1.92 3.40 24.69
N ASN A 46 2.05 2.29 25.39
CA ASN A 46 3.34 1.77 25.82
C ASN A 46 3.96 0.88 24.73
N ILE A 47 5.03 1.37 24.10
CA ILE A 47 5.73 0.67 23.02
C ILE A 47 6.82 -0.21 23.65
N GLN A 48 6.71 -1.52 23.48
CA GLN A 48 7.67 -2.48 24.06
C GLN A 48 9.09 -2.30 23.46
N ASN A 49 9.19 -2.09 22.14
CA ASN A 49 10.47 -1.93 21.45
C ASN A 49 10.55 -0.58 20.70
N LEU A 50 10.97 0.46 21.43
CA LEU A 50 11.07 1.83 20.91
C LEU A 50 12.03 1.93 19.72
N LYS A 51 13.22 1.33 19.83
CA LYS A 51 14.27 1.41 18.81
C LYS A 51 13.85 0.82 17.47
N GLU A 52 13.12 -0.30 17.51
CA GLU A 52 12.61 -0.93 16.30
C GLU A 52 11.51 -0.09 15.65
N CYS A 53 10.62 0.50 16.46
CA CYS A 53 9.61 1.44 15.98
C CYS A 53 10.23 2.67 15.31
N GLU A 54 11.32 3.22 15.86
CA GLU A 54 12.07 4.32 15.27
C GLU A 54 12.70 3.93 13.93
N LYS A 55 13.35 2.75 13.87
CA LYS A 55 13.95 2.22 12.63
C LYS A 55 12.90 2.01 11.53
N LYS A 56 11.73 1.49 11.90
CA LYS A 56 10.58 1.32 10.99
C LYS A 56 10.08 2.67 10.47
N LEU A 57 9.93 3.65 11.35
CA LEU A 57 9.50 5.01 11.00
C LEU A 57 10.48 5.69 10.05
N GLU A 58 11.78 5.57 10.31
CA GLU A 58 12.82 6.12 9.45
C GLU A 58 12.78 5.48 8.05
N SER A 59 12.67 4.16 7.99
CA SER A 59 12.56 3.41 6.73
C SER A 59 11.34 3.85 5.92
N LEU A 60 10.19 4.00 6.58
CA LEU A 60 8.96 4.49 5.94
C LEU A 60 9.10 5.93 5.44
N ASN A 61 9.74 6.82 6.20
CA ASN A 61 10.00 8.19 5.76
C ASN A 61 10.89 8.24 4.52
N ARG A 62 11.93 7.39 4.44
CA ARG A 62 12.79 7.29 3.26
C ARG A 62 12.02 6.83 2.02
N LEU A 63 11.12 5.87 2.19
CA LEU A 63 10.24 5.41 1.11
C LEU A 63 9.28 6.52 0.66
N ALA A 64 8.56 7.14 1.61
CA ALA A 64 7.57 8.19 1.32
C ALA A 64 8.18 9.42 0.63
N SER A 65 9.41 9.78 0.99
CA SER A 65 10.11 10.93 0.41
C SER A 65 10.81 10.62 -0.91
N ASN A 66 10.77 9.36 -1.37
CA ASN A 66 11.54 8.83 -2.50
C ASN A 66 13.04 9.14 -2.36
N HIS A 67 13.58 8.95 -1.15
CA HIS A 67 14.95 9.34 -0.79
C HIS A 67 15.99 8.77 -1.75
N TYR A 68 15.97 7.45 -1.97
CA TYR A 68 16.96 6.79 -2.82
C TYR A 68 16.76 7.08 -4.31
N GLY A 69 15.53 7.32 -4.76
CA GLY A 69 15.29 7.77 -6.14
C GLY A 69 15.84 9.17 -6.41
N LYS A 70 15.86 10.04 -5.40
CA LYS A 70 16.47 11.38 -5.47
C LYS A 70 17.99 11.34 -5.32
N GLN A 71 18.50 10.48 -4.44
CA GLN A 71 19.93 10.31 -4.19
C GLN A 71 20.66 9.68 -5.38
N PHE A 72 20.06 8.66 -5.99
CA PHE A 72 20.65 7.90 -7.09
C PHE A 72 19.82 8.08 -8.36
N LYS A 73 19.87 9.30 -8.93
CA LYS A 73 19.16 9.62 -10.17
C LYS A 73 19.67 8.76 -11.31
N ARG A 74 18.75 8.12 -12.02
CA ARG A 74 19.06 7.33 -13.22
C ARG A 74 18.95 8.21 -14.45
N SER A 75 19.88 8.06 -15.39
CA SER A 75 19.87 8.76 -16.68
C SER A 75 18.87 8.17 -17.67
N LYS A 76 18.49 6.90 -17.49
CA LYS A 76 17.56 6.18 -18.35
C LYS A 76 16.44 5.56 -17.51
N TYR A 77 15.21 5.68 -17.99
CA TYR A 77 14.07 4.94 -17.47
C TYR A 77 14.00 3.59 -18.17
N ALA A 78 14.13 2.52 -17.39
CA ALA A 78 13.93 1.15 -17.85
C ALA A 78 13.01 0.45 -16.85
N THR A 79 11.92 -0.12 -17.34
CA THR A 79 10.99 -0.93 -16.55
C THR A 79 11.16 -2.39 -16.95
N ALA A 80 11.16 -3.30 -15.99
CA ALA A 80 11.35 -4.73 -16.26
C ALA A 80 10.23 -5.32 -17.14
N THR A 81 9.04 -4.72 -17.08
CA THR A 81 7.86 -5.10 -17.86
C THR A 81 7.76 -4.38 -19.20
N GLY A 82 8.59 -3.36 -19.45
CA GLY A 82 8.43 -2.45 -20.60
C GLY A 82 7.23 -1.50 -20.52
N LEU A 83 6.44 -1.57 -19.44
CA LEU A 83 5.25 -0.75 -19.25
C LEU A 83 5.60 0.60 -18.63
N SER A 84 4.80 1.61 -18.96
CA SER A 84 4.78 2.91 -18.31
C SER A 84 4.19 2.84 -16.89
N LEU A 85 4.37 3.91 -16.12
CA LEU A 85 3.82 4.04 -14.77
C LEU A 85 2.29 3.94 -14.77
N GLU A 86 1.63 4.58 -15.74
CA GLU A 86 0.16 4.62 -15.81
C GLU A 86 -0.42 3.26 -16.19
N GLU A 87 0.24 2.53 -17.10
CA GLU A 87 -0.14 1.15 -17.43
C GLU A 87 0.04 0.23 -16.22
N CYS A 88 1.15 0.37 -15.47
CA CYS A 88 1.35 -0.37 -14.23
C CYS A 88 0.27 -0.06 -13.20
N LYS A 89 -0.13 1.21 -13.05
CA LYS A 89 -1.23 1.60 -12.13
C LYS A 89 -2.54 0.97 -12.54
N GLN A 90 -2.89 1.02 -13.82
CA GLN A 90 -4.12 0.42 -14.34
C GLN A 90 -4.16 -1.10 -14.12
N LEU A 91 -3.06 -1.80 -14.44
CA LEU A 91 -2.97 -3.25 -14.22
C LEU A 91 -3.05 -3.64 -12.75
N LEU A 92 -2.43 -2.86 -11.85
CA LEU A 92 -2.39 -3.14 -10.42
C LEU A 92 -3.64 -2.67 -9.66
N SER A 93 -4.50 -1.89 -10.29
CA SER A 93 -5.82 -1.56 -9.75
C SER A 93 -6.62 -2.84 -9.46
N THR A 94 -7.55 -2.76 -8.51
CA THR A 94 -8.40 -3.91 -8.18
C THR A 94 -9.19 -4.38 -9.40
N GLU A 95 -9.68 -3.46 -10.22
CA GLU A 95 -10.34 -3.79 -11.49
C GLU A 95 -9.38 -4.47 -12.48
N GLY A 96 -8.16 -3.96 -12.63
CA GLY A 96 -7.15 -4.53 -13.53
C GLY A 96 -6.80 -5.97 -13.14
N LEU A 97 -6.59 -6.23 -11.85
CA LEU A 97 -6.32 -7.57 -11.35
C LEU A 97 -7.53 -8.49 -11.48
N GLU A 98 -8.76 -8.00 -11.25
CA GLU A 98 -9.96 -8.80 -11.46
C GLU A 98 -10.13 -9.22 -12.92
N ARG A 99 -9.82 -8.32 -13.88
CA ARG A 99 -9.83 -8.62 -15.31
C ARG A 99 -8.81 -9.72 -15.65
N ILE A 100 -7.58 -9.60 -15.13
CA ILE A 100 -6.52 -10.61 -15.33
C ILE A 100 -6.90 -11.94 -14.67
N ASN A 101 -7.50 -11.91 -13.49
CA ASN A 101 -7.91 -13.14 -12.83
C ASN A 101 -9.05 -13.82 -13.61
N ARG A 102 -10.02 -13.04 -14.10
CA ARG A 102 -11.10 -13.53 -14.95
C ARG A 102 -10.57 -14.11 -16.26
N SER A 103 -9.53 -13.52 -16.86
CA SER A 103 -8.96 -14.05 -18.11
C SER A 103 -8.32 -15.42 -17.94
N LYS A 104 -7.84 -15.74 -16.73
CA LYS A 104 -7.28 -17.06 -16.39
C LYS A 104 -8.34 -18.14 -16.18
N LEU A 105 -9.59 -17.76 -15.90
CA LEU A 105 -10.67 -18.71 -15.68
C LEU A 105 -11.15 -19.34 -16.99
N SER A 106 -11.42 -20.64 -16.94
CA SER A 106 -12.05 -21.41 -18.02
C SER A 106 -13.50 -20.97 -18.24
N ILE A 107 -14.03 -21.20 -19.43
CA ILE A 107 -15.40 -20.76 -19.82
C ILE A 107 -16.46 -21.29 -18.84
N LEU A 108 -16.36 -22.55 -18.42
CA LEU A 108 -17.28 -23.16 -17.45
C LEU A 108 -17.23 -22.49 -16.07
N GLU A 109 -16.03 -22.11 -15.62
CA GLU A 109 -15.85 -21.42 -14.34
C GLU A 109 -16.46 -20.01 -14.39
N ARG A 110 -16.33 -19.32 -15.52
CA ARG A 110 -16.96 -18.01 -15.75
C ARG A 110 -18.48 -18.10 -15.72
N VAL A 111 -19.06 -19.11 -16.38
CA VAL A 111 -20.52 -19.35 -16.37
C VAL A 111 -20.99 -19.70 -14.96
N LYS A 112 -20.25 -20.53 -14.21
CA LYS A 112 -20.57 -20.86 -12.82
C LYS A 112 -20.59 -19.63 -11.91
N ILE A 113 -19.63 -18.71 -12.07
CA ILE A 113 -19.59 -17.45 -11.30
C ILE A 113 -20.78 -16.55 -11.65
N LEU A 114 -21.17 -16.48 -12.93
CA LEU A 114 -22.33 -15.69 -13.36
C LEU A 114 -23.64 -16.27 -12.80
N LEU A 115 -23.79 -17.60 -12.77
CA LEU A 115 -24.96 -18.29 -12.21
C LEU A 115 -25.06 -18.15 -10.68
N ASN A 116 -23.92 -18.06 -9.97
CA ASN A 116 -23.89 -17.89 -8.50
C ASN A 116 -24.02 -16.44 -8.02
N LYS A 117 -23.91 -15.44 -8.90
CA LYS A 117 -24.30 -14.07 -8.56
C LYS A 117 -25.83 -14.00 -8.50
N LYS A 118 -26.40 -14.28 -7.32
CA LYS A 118 -27.82 -14.07 -7.05
C LYS A 118 -28.22 -12.65 -7.48
N PRO A 119 -29.36 -12.47 -8.15
CA PRO A 119 -29.94 -11.15 -8.29
C PRO A 119 -30.28 -10.64 -6.88
N LEU A 120 -29.95 -9.38 -6.60
CA LEU A 120 -30.54 -8.65 -5.48
C LEU A 120 -32.06 -8.56 -5.68
#